data_AF-A0A426TWM5-F1
#
_entry.id   AF-A0A426TWM5-F1
#
_cell.length_a   1.000
_cell.length_b   1.000
_cell.length_c   1.000
_cell.angle_alpha   90.00
_cell.angle_beta   90.00
_cell.angle_gamma   90.00
#
_symmetry.space_group_name_H-M   'P 1'
#
loop_
_entity.id
_entity.type
_entity.pdbx_description
1 polymer ?
#
loop_
_entity_poly.entity_id
_entity_poly.type
_entity_poly.pdbx_seq_one_letter_code
_entity_poly.pdbx_strand_id
1 'polypeptide(L)'
;MIVHTLGCFVKVDAAAGKGKTRAQVAALSDGETDLVAPIPQGGGTDPNRFTVAAFRVSADKKTCTCPNGQTTTRVYRQGNGDGLSFRFVAKQCTGCPLWAQCRKDDASPNGHRSVFISDYHSMLRQAHTFNASDEGKALLMAVAKSS
;
A
#
# COMPACT_ATOMS: atom_id res chain seq x y z
N MET A 1 25.13 7.62 -16.38
CA MET A 1 25.09 6.21 -15.97
C MET A 1 23.66 5.75 -16.16
N ILE A 2 23.35 5.18 -17.32
CA ILE A 2 22.00 4.75 -17.67
C ILE A 2 21.89 3.28 -17.27
N VAL A 3 21.23 3.01 -16.15
CA VAL A 3 20.88 1.64 -15.78
C VAL A 3 19.60 1.30 -16.53
N HIS A 4 19.72 0.74 -17.73
CA HIS A 4 18.58 0.07 -18.37
C HIS A 4 18.44 -1.30 -17.71
N THR A 5 17.64 -1.39 -16.65
CA THR A 5 17.08 -2.66 -16.25
C THR A 5 16.04 -3.01 -17.31
N LEU A 6 16.42 -3.82 -18.31
CA LEU A 6 15.46 -4.49 -19.20
C LEU A 6 14.74 -5.56 -18.36
N GLY A 7 13.90 -5.12 -17.43
CA GLY A 7 13.07 -6.01 -16.63
C GLY A 7 12.10 -6.76 -17.54
N CYS A 8 11.96 -8.07 -17.31
CA CYS A 8 10.96 -8.86 -18.00
C CYS A 8 9.59 -8.54 -17.40
N PHE A 9 8.71 -7.90 -18.16
CA PHE A 9 7.34 -7.63 -17.69
C PHE A 9 6.40 -8.77 -18.05
N VAL A 10 5.80 -9.39 -17.03
CA VAL A 10 4.77 -10.43 -17.22
C VAL A 10 3.40 -9.82 -16.94
N LYS A 11 2.56 -9.85 -17.98
CA LYS A 11 1.18 -9.38 -17.95
C LYS A 11 0.27 -10.46 -17.36
N VAL A 12 -0.46 -10.13 -16.32
CA VAL A 12 -1.41 -11.04 -15.67
C VAL A 12 -2.70 -10.32 -15.32
N ASP A 13 -3.78 -11.08 -15.12
CA ASP A 13 -5.06 -10.52 -14.71
C ASP A 13 -5.05 -9.95 -13.27
N ALA A 14 -6.17 -9.34 -12.88
CA ALA A 14 -6.31 -8.72 -11.57
C ALA A 14 -6.21 -9.70 -10.38
N ALA A 15 -6.48 -11.00 -10.57
CA ALA A 15 -6.39 -12.00 -9.51
C ALA A 15 -4.95 -12.15 -8.99
N ALA A 16 -3.97 -11.95 -9.87
CA ALA A 16 -2.54 -11.97 -9.57
C ALA A 16 -1.96 -10.58 -9.18
N GLY A 17 -2.77 -9.51 -9.19
CA GLY A 17 -2.32 -8.15 -8.87
C GLY A 17 -1.99 -7.87 -7.40
N LYS A 18 -2.21 -8.86 -6.53
CA LYS A 18 -2.01 -8.76 -5.07
C LYS A 18 -0.53 -8.66 -4.71
N GLY A 19 -0.23 -7.95 -3.62
CA GLY A 19 1.15 -7.75 -3.14
C GLY A 19 1.89 -9.06 -2.89
N LYS A 20 1.24 -10.07 -2.29
CA LYS A 20 1.86 -11.37 -2.02
C LYS A 20 2.33 -12.08 -3.30
N THR A 21 1.50 -12.09 -4.35
CA THR A 21 1.84 -12.70 -5.63
C THR A 21 3.02 -12.00 -6.29
N ARG A 22 3.04 -10.66 -6.25
CA ARG A 22 4.18 -9.86 -6.72
C ARG A 22 5.47 -10.22 -5.97
N ALA A 23 5.40 -10.40 -4.64
CA ALA A 23 6.57 -10.81 -3.83
C ALA A 23 7.09 -12.18 -4.26
N GLN A 24 6.18 -13.12 -4.50
CA GLN A 24 6.52 -14.48 -4.91
C GLN A 24 7.21 -14.48 -6.27
N VAL A 25 6.71 -13.72 -7.25
CA VAL A 25 7.34 -13.63 -8.57
C VAL A 25 8.71 -12.97 -8.48
N ALA A 26 8.85 -11.86 -7.74
CA ALA A 26 10.14 -11.23 -7.52
C ALA A 26 11.13 -12.20 -6.87
N ALA A 27 10.70 -12.98 -5.87
CA ALA A 27 11.56 -13.97 -5.21
C ALA A 27 11.94 -15.15 -6.12
N LEU A 28 11.03 -15.63 -6.97
CA LEU A 28 11.30 -16.75 -7.90
C LEU A 28 12.15 -16.36 -9.10
N SER A 29 12.23 -15.06 -9.41
CA SER A 29 12.99 -14.52 -10.54
C SER A 29 14.23 -13.74 -10.11
N ASP A 30 14.61 -13.79 -8.83
CA ASP A 30 15.69 -12.97 -8.27
C ASP A 30 15.56 -11.46 -8.59
N GLY A 31 14.32 -10.99 -8.72
CA GLY A 31 13.98 -9.61 -9.04
C GLY A 31 14.04 -9.24 -10.53
N GLU A 32 14.28 -10.20 -11.43
CA GLU A 32 14.36 -9.95 -12.88
C GLU A 32 13.00 -9.83 -13.56
N THR A 33 11.93 -10.30 -12.90
CA THR A 33 10.56 -10.27 -13.44
C THR A 33 9.63 -9.36 -12.64
N ASP A 34 9.02 -8.41 -13.35
CA ASP A 34 8.00 -7.51 -12.81
C ASP A 34 6.60 -7.88 -13.32
N LEU A 35 5.63 -7.96 -12.42
CA LEU A 35 4.23 -8.18 -12.80
C LEU A 35 3.55 -6.89 -13.22
N VAL A 36 2.83 -6.92 -14.34
CA VAL A 36 1.91 -5.85 -14.76
C VAL A 36 0.49 -6.36 -14.69
N ALA A 37 -0.27 -5.81 -13.74
CA ALA A 37 -1.63 -6.25 -13.42
C ALA A 37 -2.40 -5.12 -12.73
N PRO A 38 -3.73 -5.03 -12.92
CA PRO A 38 -4.58 -4.17 -12.11
C PRO A 38 -4.36 -4.47 -10.62
N ILE A 39 -4.13 -3.42 -9.83
CA ILE A 39 -3.92 -3.57 -8.39
C ILE A 39 -5.29 -3.54 -7.72
N PRO A 40 -5.66 -4.58 -6.94
CA PRO A 40 -6.92 -4.58 -6.21
C PRO A 40 -7.02 -3.33 -5.33
N GLN A 41 -8.20 -2.71 -5.28
CA GLN A 41 -8.42 -1.56 -4.40
C GLN A 41 -8.16 -1.97 -2.95
N GLY A 42 -7.05 -1.48 -2.39
CA GLY A 42 -6.72 -1.63 -0.98
C GLY A 42 -7.32 -0.48 -0.18
N GLY A 43 -8.04 -0.78 0.90
CA GLY A 43 -8.66 0.24 1.76
C GLY A 43 -10.05 -0.17 2.24
N GLY A 44 -10.63 0.64 3.12
CA GLY A 44 -12.02 0.44 3.54
C GLY A 44 -13.01 0.75 2.41
N THR A 45 -14.31 0.54 2.68
CA THR A 45 -15.41 0.75 1.72
C THR A 45 -15.66 2.21 1.33
N ASP A 46 -15.03 3.16 2.01
CA ASP A 46 -15.24 4.59 1.77
C ASP A 46 -14.05 5.17 1.00
N PRO A 47 -14.26 5.61 -0.25
CA PRO A 47 -13.21 6.14 -1.11
C PRO A 47 -12.69 7.51 -0.64
N ASN A 48 -13.44 8.22 0.21
CA ASN A 48 -13.06 9.55 0.70
C ASN A 48 -12.15 9.50 1.94
N ARG A 49 -11.97 8.31 2.54
CA ARG A 49 -11.06 8.13 3.67
C ARG A 49 -9.64 7.87 3.20
N PHE A 50 -8.67 8.36 3.99
CA PHE A 50 -7.26 8.05 3.76
C PHE A 50 -7.03 6.55 3.73
N THR A 51 -6.45 6.09 2.62
CA THR A 51 -5.91 4.74 2.51
C THR A 51 -4.54 4.67 3.18
N VAL A 52 -4.03 3.44 3.32
CA VAL A 52 -2.68 3.16 3.84
C VAL A 52 -1.58 3.84 3.01
N ALA A 53 -1.86 4.21 1.76
CA ALA A 53 -0.92 4.94 0.91
C ALA A 53 -0.61 6.36 1.42
N ALA A 54 -1.52 6.96 2.20
CA ALA A 54 -1.31 8.28 2.80
C ALA A 54 -0.38 8.24 4.03
N PHE A 55 -0.04 7.05 4.53
CA PHE A 55 0.84 6.85 5.67
C PHE A 55 2.27 6.57 5.22
N ARG A 56 3.24 7.13 5.95
CA ARG A 56 4.67 6.95 5.69
C ARG A 56 5.28 6.10 6.78
N VAL A 57 5.73 4.91 6.42
CA VAL A 57 6.43 3.99 7.33
C VAL A 57 7.95 4.17 7.13
N SER A 58 8.71 4.15 8.22
CA SER A 58 10.18 4.18 8.15
C SER A 58 10.73 2.92 7.49
N ALA A 59 11.93 3.00 6.91
CA ALA A 59 12.56 1.87 6.23
C ALA A 59 12.74 0.65 7.15
N ASP A 60 13.05 0.89 8.43
CA ASP A 60 13.17 -0.15 9.47
C ASP A 60 11.82 -0.68 10.00
N LYS A 61 10.70 -0.16 9.48
CA LYS A 61 9.32 -0.48 9.88
C LYS A 61 9.00 -0.26 11.36
N LYS A 62 9.78 0.57 12.08
CA LYS A 62 9.55 0.86 13.51
C LYS A 62 8.63 2.05 13.74
N THR A 63 8.46 2.92 12.75
CA THR A 63 7.66 4.13 12.90
C THR A 63 6.68 4.31 11.74
N CYS A 64 5.56 4.98 12.02
CA CYS A 64 4.58 5.37 11.02
C CYS A 64 4.12 6.80 11.25
N THR A 65 4.18 7.63 10.21
CA THR A 65 3.74 9.03 10.19
C THR A 65 2.42 9.14 9.44
N CYS A 66 1.43 9.81 10.04
CA CYS A 66 0.14 10.06 9.43
C CYS A 66 0.14 11.32 8.53
N PRO A 67 -0.91 11.55 7.71
CA PRO A 67 -1.01 12.74 6.87
C PRO A 67 -0.97 14.08 7.61
N ASN A 68 -1.37 14.10 8.89
CA ASN A 68 -1.30 15.30 9.75
C ASN A 68 0.06 15.43 10.48
N GLY A 69 1.09 14.68 10.06
CA GLY A 69 2.44 14.76 10.62
C GLY A 69 2.68 14.06 11.97
N GLN A 70 1.65 13.46 12.58
CA GLN A 70 1.82 12.71 13.83
C GLN A 70 2.57 11.39 13.56
N THR A 71 3.52 11.05 14.43
CA THR A 71 4.31 9.81 14.32
C THR A 71 4.05 8.88 15.51
N THR A 72 3.88 7.59 15.24
CA THR A 72 3.80 6.55 16.27
C THR A 72 4.93 5.54 16.14
N THR A 73 5.43 5.06 17.28
CA THR A 73 6.37 3.93 17.43
C THR A 73 5.65 2.66 17.91
N ARG A 74 4.34 2.74 18.18
CA ARG A 74 3.56 1.59 18.65
C ARG A 74 3.19 0.71 17.47
N VAL A 75 4.00 -0.32 17.26
CA VAL A 75 3.87 -1.27 16.16
C VAL A 75 3.64 -2.67 16.70
N TYR A 76 2.72 -3.40 16.09
CA TYR A 76 2.38 -4.77 16.45
C TYR A 76 2.41 -5.65 15.20
N ARG A 77 3.13 -6.77 15.27
CA ARG A 77 3.06 -7.78 14.22
C ARG A 77 1.66 -8.40 14.22
N GLN A 78 1.04 -8.48 13.05
CA GLN A 78 -0.20 -9.25 12.90
C GLN A 78 0.19 -10.72 12.73
N GLY A 79 -0.31 -11.60 13.61
CA GLY A 79 0.08 -13.02 13.62
C GLY A 79 -0.28 -13.72 12.31
N ASN A 80 -1.51 -13.52 11.83
CA ASN A 80 -2.03 -14.16 10.61
C ASN A 80 -2.00 -13.22 9.39
N GLY A 81 -1.61 -11.95 9.58
CA GLY A 81 -1.54 -10.95 8.52
C GLY A 81 -0.10 -10.68 8.14
N ASP A 82 0.23 -10.81 6.86
CA ASP A 82 1.54 -10.41 6.32
C ASP A 82 1.71 -8.87 6.40
N GLY A 83 1.98 -8.36 7.61
CA GLY A 83 2.12 -6.93 7.89
C GLY A 83 2.16 -6.53 9.37
N LEU A 84 2.08 -5.22 9.57
CA LEU A 84 2.22 -4.53 10.84
C LEU A 84 1.00 -3.65 11.10
N SER A 85 0.57 -3.57 12.35
CA SER A 85 -0.45 -2.61 12.80
C SER A 85 0.21 -1.50 13.61
N PHE A 86 0.12 -0.28 13.11
CA PHE A 86 0.60 0.92 13.79
C PHE A 86 -0.56 1.58 14.54
N ARG A 87 -0.37 1.82 15.84
CA ARG A 87 -1.40 2.39 16.71
C ARG A 87 -1.08 3.83 17.07
N PHE A 88 -1.94 4.76 16.66
CA PHE A 88 -1.94 6.15 17.12
C PHE A 88 -2.88 6.27 18.31
N VAL A 89 -2.39 6.80 19.43
CA VAL A 89 -3.23 6.98 20.63
C VAL A 89 -4.24 8.10 20.44
N ALA A 90 -5.28 8.12 21.28
CA ALA A 90 -6.32 9.14 21.25
C ALA A 90 -5.74 10.56 21.23
N LYS A 91 -4.78 10.85 22.13
CA LYS A 91 -4.10 12.16 22.22
C LYS A 91 -3.42 12.62 20.92
N GLN A 92 -3.05 11.70 20.02
CA GLN A 92 -2.48 12.05 18.72
C GLN A 92 -3.54 12.36 17.66
N CYS A 93 -4.80 12.03 17.93
CA CYS A 93 -5.91 12.14 16.98
C CYS A 93 -6.97 13.15 17.41
N THR A 94 -7.18 13.35 18.72
CA THR A 94 -8.18 14.28 19.25
C THR A 94 -7.89 15.70 18.74
N GLY A 95 -8.91 16.37 18.19
CA GLY A 95 -8.77 17.72 17.62
C GLY A 95 -8.03 17.77 16.27
N CYS A 96 -7.72 16.64 15.64
CA CYS A 96 -7.07 16.62 14.34
C CYS A 96 -7.97 17.24 13.26
N PRO A 97 -7.48 18.22 12.46
CA PRO A 97 -8.28 18.86 11.40
C PRO A 97 -8.67 17.89 10.29
N LEU A 98 -7.96 16.76 10.17
CA LEU A 98 -8.23 15.72 9.19
C LEU A 98 -9.15 14.60 9.70
N TRP A 99 -9.85 14.79 10.83
CA TRP A 99 -10.62 13.73 11.49
C TRP A 99 -11.61 13.01 10.56
N ALA A 100 -12.45 13.76 9.84
CA ALA A 100 -13.49 13.21 8.96
C ALA A 100 -12.91 12.40 7.78
N GLN A 101 -11.74 12.80 7.25
CA GLN A 101 -11.05 12.03 6.19
C GLN A 101 -10.28 10.82 6.76
N CYS A 102 -10.10 10.76 8.07
CA CYS A 102 -9.23 9.82 8.75
C CYS A 102 -10.03 8.68 9.41
N ARG A 103 -11.17 9.00 10.01
CA ARG A 103 -12.01 8.08 10.77
C ARG A 103 -13.44 8.11 10.24
N LYS A 104 -14.19 7.07 10.58
CA LYS A 104 -15.64 7.03 10.40
C LYS A 104 -16.32 7.98 11.39
N ASP A 105 -17.49 8.48 11.04
CA ASP A 105 -18.21 9.51 11.79
C ASP A 105 -18.58 9.06 13.22
N ASP A 106 -18.81 7.76 13.41
CA ASP A 106 -19.11 7.12 14.70
C ASP A 106 -17.87 6.84 15.58
N ALA A 107 -16.67 7.22 15.13
CA ALA A 107 -15.45 6.91 15.86
C ALA A 107 -15.37 7.69 17.19
N SER A 108 -15.08 6.97 18.28
CA SER A 108 -14.86 7.60 19.59
C SER A 108 -13.67 8.57 19.57
N PRO A 109 -13.83 9.83 20.04
CA PRO A 109 -12.74 10.79 20.24
C PRO A 109 -11.62 10.29 21.17
N ASN A 110 -11.96 9.36 22.07
CA ASN A 110 -11.04 8.74 23.02
C ASN A 110 -10.47 7.40 22.50
N GLY A 111 -10.83 6.98 21.29
CA GLY A 111 -10.36 5.75 20.67
C GLY A 111 -9.01 5.91 19.98
N HIS A 112 -8.19 4.85 20.01
CA HIS A 112 -6.97 4.80 19.18
C HIS A 112 -7.32 4.66 17.68
N ARG A 113 -6.38 5.02 16.80
CA ARG A 113 -6.44 4.67 15.36
C ARG A 113 -5.43 3.57 15.12
N SER A 114 -5.86 2.48 14.51
CA SER A 114 -4.96 1.45 14.01
C SER A 114 -4.86 1.54 12.49
N VAL A 115 -3.65 1.49 11.97
CA VAL A 115 -3.37 1.46 10.53
C VAL A 115 -2.57 0.20 10.24
N PHE A 116 -3.16 -0.72 9.47
CA PHE A 116 -2.48 -1.92 9.02
C PHE A 116 -1.66 -1.60 7.77
N ILE A 117 -0.37 -1.92 7.80
CA ILE A 117 0.54 -1.80 6.66
C ILE A 117 1.03 -3.20 6.33
N SER A 118 0.67 -3.69 5.14
CA SER A 118 1.15 -4.98 4.67
C SER A 118 2.67 -4.95 4.44
N ASP A 119 3.34 -6.09 4.59
CA ASP A 119 4.74 -6.24 4.21
C ASP A 119 4.99 -5.93 2.73
N TYR A 120 3.95 -6.10 1.90
CA TYR A 120 3.99 -5.86 0.46
C TYR A 120 3.67 -4.41 0.07
N HIS A 121 3.51 -3.50 1.04
CA HIS A 121 3.07 -2.11 0.80
C HIS A 121 4.00 -1.31 -0.11
N SER A 122 5.31 -1.44 0.07
CA SER A 122 6.31 -0.75 -0.78
C SER A 122 6.20 -1.18 -2.23
N MET A 123 6.10 -2.47 -2.47
CA MET A 123 5.97 -3.05 -3.80
C MET A 123 4.63 -2.70 -4.46
N LEU A 124 3.52 -2.68 -3.70
CA LEU A 124 2.25 -2.19 -4.23
C LEU A 124 2.32 -0.70 -4.60
N ARG A 125 3.01 0.12 -3.81
CA ARG A 125 3.23 1.54 -4.15
C ARG A 125 4.07 1.71 -5.41
N GLN A 126 5.13 0.92 -5.58
CA GLN A 126 5.94 0.91 -6.79
C GLN A 126 5.09 0.49 -8.01
N ALA A 127 4.33 -0.60 -7.88
CA ALA A 127 3.42 -1.06 -8.93
C ALA A 127 2.34 -0.02 -9.27
N HIS A 128 1.78 0.69 -8.29
CA HIS A 128 0.85 1.79 -8.55
C HIS A 128 1.51 2.92 -9.34
N THR A 129 2.74 3.27 -8.99
CA THR A 129 3.52 4.32 -9.67
C THR A 129 3.80 3.91 -11.12
N PHE A 130 4.23 2.66 -11.34
CA PHE A 130 4.47 2.11 -12.67
C PHE A 130 3.18 2.02 -13.49
N ASN A 131 2.10 1.47 -12.94
CA ASN A 131 0.81 1.37 -13.63
C ASN A 131 0.22 2.73 -14.04
N ALA A 132 0.63 3.82 -13.37
CA ALA A 132 0.22 5.18 -13.71
C ALA A 132 1.08 5.84 -14.81
N SER A 133 2.24 5.26 -15.15
CA SER A 133 3.08 5.70 -16.26
C SER A 133 2.43 5.38 -17.61
N ASP A 134 2.88 6.02 -18.68
CA ASP A 134 2.34 5.76 -20.02
C ASP A 134 2.66 4.34 -20.50
N GLU A 135 3.86 3.84 -20.19
CA GLU A 135 4.25 2.45 -20.45
C GLU A 135 3.37 1.46 -19.67
N GLY A 136 3.19 1.68 -18.37
CA GLY A 136 2.34 0.83 -17.53
C GLY A 136 0.89 0.81 -18.01
N LYS A 137 0.33 1.96 -18.40
CA LYS A 137 -1.01 2.05 -18.99
C LYS A 137 -1.10 1.27 -20.30
N ALA A 138 -0.12 1.41 -21.20
CA ALA A 138 -0.09 0.69 -22.47
C ALA A 138 -0.06 -0.83 -22.25
N LEU A 139 0.75 -1.29 -21.29
CA LEU A 139 0.83 -2.71 -20.93
C LEU A 139 -0.47 -3.23 -20.31
N LEU A 140 -1.14 -2.44 -19.45
CA LEU A 140 -2.43 -2.81 -18.84
C LEU A 140 -3.59 -2.85 -19.84
N MET A 141 -3.66 -1.90 -20.78
CA MET A 141 -4.70 -1.90 -21.82
C MET A 141 -4.64 -3.16 -22.69
N ALA A 142 -3.45 -3.73 -22.89
CA ALA A 142 -3.30 -4.99 -23.61
C ALA A 142 -3.84 -6.21 -22.82
N VAL A 143 -3.80 -6.16 -21.48
CA VAL A 143 -4.38 -7.21 -20.62
C VAL A 143 -5.91 -7.23 -20.75
N ALA A 144 -6.55 -6.06 -20.72
CA ALA A 144 -8.01 -5.93 -20.79
C ALA A 144 -8.63 -6.40 -22.12
N LYS A 145 -7.83 -6.53 -23.19
CA LYS A 145 -8.28 -7.03 -24.50
C LYS A 145 -8.14 -8.54 -24.67
N SER A 146 -7.56 -9.23 -23.69
CA SER A 146 -7.24 -10.67 -23.75
C SER A 146 -8.08 -11.53 -22.81
N SER A 147 -9.09 -10.94 -22.15
CA SER A 147 -10.08 -11.58 -21.28
C SER A 147 -11.47 -11.36 -21.86
#